data_AF-A0A178ZBP2-F1
#
_entry.id   AF-A0A178ZBP2-F1
#
_cell.length_a   1.000
_cell.length_b   1.000
_cell.length_c   1.000
_cell.angle_alpha   90.00
_cell.angle_beta   90.00
_cell.angle_gamma   90.00
#
_symmetry.space_group_name_H-M   'P 1'
#
loop_
_entity.id
_entity.type
_entity.pdbx_description
1 polymer ?
#
loop_
_entity_poly.entity_id
_entity_poly.type
_entity_poly.pdbx_seq_one_letter_code
_entity_poly.pdbx_strand_id
1 'polypeptide(L)'
;MPMPILTFAMPVPDYAKVAKEGKRSQLSSFLRWVQLKKYQYEVTFSLYMLTPTEKFIFNLILFLLVSMLVTAATLYLPNHIVVIYHRICYYISGEFAYKNSTTALSKEAMALTADGLRITSEAIASAVIPTLRVVESARETLREL
;
A
#
# COMPACT_ATOMS: atom_id res chain seq x y z
N MET A 1 -10.00 -23.31 88.74
CA MET A 1 -10.94 -23.83 87.73
C MET A 1 -10.65 -23.12 86.41
N PRO A 2 -10.06 -23.80 85.40
CA PRO A 2 -9.71 -23.17 84.13
C PRO A 2 -10.93 -23.11 83.20
N MET A 3 -11.16 -21.96 82.55
CA MET A 3 -12.24 -21.77 81.58
C MET A 3 -11.84 -22.30 80.19
N PRO A 4 -12.76 -22.95 79.44
CA PRO A 4 -12.49 -23.38 78.07
C PRO A 4 -12.59 -22.19 77.11
N ILE A 5 -11.52 -21.98 76.34
CA ILE A 5 -11.49 -21.06 75.20
C ILE A 5 -12.32 -21.68 74.10
N LEU A 6 -13.48 -21.09 73.78
CA LEU A 6 -14.25 -21.43 72.60
C LEU A 6 -13.49 -20.95 71.36
N THR A 7 -12.69 -21.84 70.78
CA THR A 7 -12.13 -21.66 69.44
C THR A 7 -13.28 -21.69 68.44
N PHE A 8 -13.82 -20.51 68.14
CA PHE A 8 -14.78 -20.31 67.06
C PHE A 8 -14.06 -20.54 65.73
N ALA A 9 -14.10 -21.79 65.24
CA ALA A 9 -13.65 -22.14 63.91
C ALA A 9 -14.60 -21.49 62.90
N MET A 10 -14.23 -20.28 62.44
CA MET A 10 -14.90 -19.67 61.29
C MET A 10 -14.55 -20.49 60.05
N PRO A 11 -15.55 -21.05 59.33
CA PRO A 11 -15.29 -21.68 58.05
C PRO A 11 -14.88 -20.57 57.08
N VAL A 12 -13.62 -20.57 56.65
CA VAL A 12 -13.15 -19.73 55.56
C VAL A 12 -13.91 -20.18 54.31
N PRO A 13 -14.78 -19.33 53.71
CA PRO A 13 -15.42 -19.67 52.46
C PRO A 13 -14.35 -19.79 51.38
N ASP A 14 -14.28 -20.94 50.73
CA ASP A 14 -13.39 -21.17 49.58
C ASP A 14 -13.79 -20.26 48.41
N TYR A 15 -13.18 -19.07 48.34
CA TYR A 15 -13.36 -18.10 47.26
C TYR A 15 -12.77 -18.57 45.93
N ALA A 16 -12.05 -19.70 45.92
CA ALA A 16 -11.30 -20.22 44.79
C ALA A 16 -12.17 -20.74 43.62
N LYS A 17 -13.51 -20.75 43.73
CA LYS A 17 -14.39 -21.33 42.70
C LYS A 17 -15.09 -20.37 41.74
N VAL A 18 -14.77 -19.07 41.72
CA VAL A 18 -15.38 -18.13 40.74
C VAL A 18 -14.44 -17.65 39.64
N ALA A 19 -13.16 -18.05 39.67
CA ALA A 19 -12.22 -17.80 38.58
C ALA A 19 -12.34 -18.87 37.48
N LYS A 20 -13.56 -19.16 37.00
CA LYS A 20 -13.69 -19.81 35.70
C LYS A 20 -13.41 -18.77 34.63
N GLU A 21 -12.18 -18.81 34.13
CA GLU A 21 -11.76 -18.27 32.85
C GLU A 21 -12.69 -18.78 31.73
N GLY A 22 -13.83 -18.14 31.56
CA GLY A 22 -14.41 -18.00 30.23
C GLY A 22 -13.59 -16.95 29.52
N LYS A 23 -12.91 -17.32 28.43
CA LYS A 23 -12.30 -16.40 27.44
C LYS A 23 -13.01 -15.06 27.53
N ARG A 24 -12.37 -14.06 28.13
CA ARG A 24 -12.91 -12.69 28.19
C ARG A 24 -12.97 -12.24 26.74
N SER A 25 -14.11 -12.54 26.13
CA SER A 25 -14.42 -12.19 24.76
C SER A 25 -14.10 -10.72 24.68
N GLN A 26 -13.31 -10.32 23.68
CA GLN A 26 -12.92 -8.93 23.47
C GLN A 26 -14.14 -8.00 23.62
N LEU A 27 -15.31 -8.50 23.22
CA LEU A 27 -16.64 -7.94 23.43
C LEU A 27 -16.96 -7.55 24.88
N SER A 28 -16.64 -8.36 25.89
CA SER A 28 -16.86 -8.03 27.32
C SER A 28 -16.02 -6.85 27.80
N SER A 29 -14.77 -6.75 27.35
CA SER A 29 -13.90 -5.61 27.62
C SER A 29 -14.36 -4.35 26.87
N PHE A 30 -14.79 -4.49 25.62
CA PHE A 30 -15.38 -3.40 24.85
C PHE A 30 -16.70 -2.91 25.45
N LEU A 31 -17.59 -3.81 25.87
CA LEU A 31 -18.85 -3.46 26.55
C LEU A 31 -18.58 -2.70 27.85
N ARG A 32 -17.59 -3.13 28.63
CA ARG A 32 -17.17 -2.43 29.85
C ARG A 32 -16.59 -1.04 29.54
N TRP A 33 -15.83 -0.91 28.45
CA TRP A 33 -15.31 0.39 27.97
C TRP A 33 -16.43 1.33 27.49
N VAL A 34 -17.43 0.81 26.76
CA VAL A 34 -18.63 1.55 26.35
C VAL A 34 -19.47 1.97 27.56
N GLN A 35 -19.58 1.11 28.58
CA GLN A 35 -20.26 1.45 29.84
C GLN A 35 -19.56 2.61 30.56
N LEU A 36 -18.23 2.59 30.67
CA LEU A 36 -17.48 3.70 31.24
C LEU A 36 -17.64 5.00 30.44
N LYS A 37 -17.69 4.90 29.09
CA LYS A 37 -17.97 6.05 28.20
C LYS A 37 -19.38 6.61 28.41
N LYS A 38 -20.36 5.75 28.68
CA LYS A 38 -21.74 6.16 28.98
C LYS A 38 -21.80 7.03 30.25
N TYR A 39 -21.13 6.65 31.33
CA TYR A 39 -21.12 7.45 32.57
C TYR A 39 -20.55 8.86 32.37
N GLN A 40 -19.51 8.98 31.56
CA GLN A 40 -18.92 10.29 31.25
C GLN A 40 -19.84 11.13 30.36
N TYR A 41 -20.61 10.47 29.49
CA TYR A 41 -21.69 11.08 28.71
C TYR A 41 -22.80 11.63 29.60
N GLU A 42 -23.07 11.02 30.75
CA GLU A 42 -24.05 11.52 31.72
C GLU A 42 -23.54 12.76 32.47
N VAL A 43 -22.24 12.85 32.73
CA VAL A 43 -21.64 13.90 33.59
C VAL A 43 -21.19 15.15 32.82
N THR A 44 -20.88 15.07 31.52
CA THR A 44 -20.25 16.21 30.80
C THR A 44 -20.99 16.67 29.54
N PHE A 45 -22.07 16.00 29.16
CA PHE A 45 -22.76 16.32 27.91
C PHE A 45 -23.92 17.29 28.18
N SER A 46 -23.91 18.47 27.55
CA SER A 46 -24.99 19.47 27.69
C SER A 46 -26.36 18.97 27.21
N LEU A 47 -26.38 17.92 26.39
CA LEU A 47 -27.57 17.19 25.95
C LEU A 47 -28.12 16.21 27.03
N TYR A 48 -27.53 16.17 28.24
CA TYR A 48 -28.02 15.37 29.36
C TYR A 48 -29.32 15.94 29.99
N MET A 49 -29.62 17.22 29.76
CA MET A 49 -30.78 17.91 30.34
C MET A 49 -32.12 17.55 29.68
N LEU A 50 -32.11 17.00 28.45
CA LEU A 50 -33.33 16.51 27.82
C LEU A 50 -33.65 15.09 28.33
N THR A 51 -34.94 14.82 28.51
CA THR A 51 -35.53 13.58 29.06
C THR A 51 -34.85 12.33 28.48
N PRO A 52 -34.58 11.27 29.28
CA PRO A 52 -33.82 10.08 28.85
C PRO A 52 -34.36 9.40 27.57
N THR A 53 -35.65 9.57 27.29
CA THR A 53 -36.33 9.13 26.07
C THR A 53 -35.84 9.87 24.81
N GLU A 54 -35.48 11.15 24.92
CA GLU A 54 -35.05 11.97 23.79
C GLU A 54 -33.62 11.69 23.34
N LYS A 55 -32.75 11.30 24.28
CA LYS A 55 -31.38 10.83 23.99
C LYS A 55 -31.36 9.59 23.10
N PHE A 56 -32.38 8.73 23.24
CA PHE A 56 -32.55 7.55 22.41
C PHE A 56 -32.87 7.92 20.96
N ILE A 57 -33.79 8.87 20.75
CA ILE A 57 -34.14 9.37 19.41
C ILE A 57 -32.93 10.04 18.75
N PHE A 58 -32.16 10.86 19.49
CA PHE A 58 -30.98 11.52 18.92
C PHE A 58 -29.88 10.50 18.55
N ASN A 59 -29.61 9.51 19.42
CA ASN A 59 -28.64 8.47 19.12
C ASN A 59 -29.11 7.55 17.96
N LEU A 60 -30.42 7.35 17.80
CA LEU A 60 -31.00 6.67 16.64
C LEU A 60 -30.77 7.47 15.36
N ILE A 61 -31.02 8.79 15.38
CA ILE A 61 -30.78 9.68 14.23
C ILE A 61 -29.30 9.71 13.88
N LEU A 62 -28.41 9.79 14.87
CA LEU A 62 -26.96 9.76 14.66
C LEU A 62 -26.51 8.41 14.11
N PHE A 63 -27.01 7.30 14.66
CA PHE A 63 -26.75 5.96 14.14
C PHE A 63 -27.29 5.79 12.72
N LEU A 64 -28.47 6.34 12.42
CA LEU A 64 -29.06 6.34 11.08
C LEU A 64 -28.19 7.16 10.12
N LEU A 65 -27.75 8.35 10.52
CA LEU A 65 -26.87 9.20 9.70
C LEU A 65 -25.53 8.50 9.42
N VAL A 66 -24.92 7.90 10.45
CA VAL A 66 -23.68 7.13 10.29
C VAL A 66 -23.91 5.87 9.45
N SER A 67 -25.01 5.15 9.64
CA SER A 67 -25.37 3.97 8.84
C SER A 67 -25.59 4.35 7.37
N MET A 68 -26.28 5.45 7.12
CA MET A 68 -26.47 6.02 5.78
C MET A 68 -25.13 6.41 5.16
N LEU A 69 -24.25 7.05 5.94
CA LEU A 69 -22.91 7.44 5.49
C LEU A 69 -22.04 6.21 5.18
N VAL A 70 -22.06 5.18 6.02
CA VAL A 70 -21.30 3.95 5.82
C VAL A 70 -21.83 3.18 4.61
N THR A 71 -23.14 3.12 4.43
CA THR A 71 -23.75 2.48 3.25
C THR A 71 -23.43 3.27 1.97
N ALA A 72 -23.51 4.59 2.01
CA ALA A 72 -23.09 5.45 0.90
C ALA A 72 -21.61 5.29 0.59
N ALA A 73 -20.74 5.28 1.59
CA ALA A 73 -19.31 5.04 1.39
C ALA A 73 -19.06 3.64 0.81
N THR A 74 -19.65 2.59 1.37
CA THR A 74 -19.42 1.22 0.89
C THR A 74 -19.96 0.98 -0.52
N LEU A 75 -21.05 1.65 -0.94
CA LEU A 75 -21.64 1.47 -2.27
C LEU A 75 -21.07 2.43 -3.33
N TYR A 76 -20.78 3.67 -2.95
CA TYR A 76 -20.34 4.72 -3.88
C TYR A 76 -18.81 4.81 -3.99
N LEU A 77 -18.10 4.64 -2.86
CA LEU A 77 -16.65 4.77 -2.83
C LEU A 77 -15.92 3.73 -3.70
N PRO A 78 -16.25 2.42 -3.72
CA PRO A 78 -15.51 1.47 -4.55
C PRO A 78 -15.58 1.82 -6.04
N ASN A 79 -16.73 2.28 -6.53
CA ASN A 79 -16.88 2.74 -7.91
C ASN A 79 -15.95 3.94 -8.21
N HIS A 80 -15.82 4.87 -7.27
CA HIS A 80 -14.87 6.00 -7.39
C HIS A 80 -13.41 5.57 -7.36
N ILE A 81 -13.05 4.62 -6.48
CA ILE A 81 -11.68 4.11 -6.40
C ILE A 81 -11.26 3.41 -7.71
N VAL A 82 -12.15 2.69 -8.38
CA VAL A 82 -11.84 2.01 -9.66
C VAL A 82 -11.49 3.01 -10.77
N VAL A 83 -12.24 4.11 -10.88
CA VAL A 83 -11.97 5.16 -11.89
C VAL A 83 -10.61 5.81 -11.64
N ILE A 84 -10.31 6.12 -10.37
CA ILE A 84 -9.01 6.68 -9.97
C ILE A 84 -7.89 5.69 -10.25
N TYR A 85 -8.08 4.41 -9.92
CA TYR A 85 -7.12 3.34 -10.14
C TYR A 85 -6.78 3.16 -11.63
N HIS A 86 -7.78 3.14 -12.51
CA HIS A 86 -7.56 3.02 -13.95
C HIS A 86 -6.75 4.20 -14.50
N ARG A 87 -7.04 5.43 -14.03
CA ARG A 87 -6.25 6.62 -14.40
C ARG A 87 -4.81 6.54 -13.92
N ILE A 88 -4.58 6.10 -12.68
CA ILE A 88 -3.23 5.92 -12.13
C ILE A 88 -2.48 4.85 -12.92
N CYS A 89 -3.12 3.71 -13.20
CA CYS A 89 -2.54 2.63 -13.98
C CYS A 89 -2.18 3.09 -15.41
N TYR A 90 -3.03 3.93 -16.03
CA TYR A 90 -2.74 4.54 -17.31
C TYR A 90 -1.51 5.45 -17.27
N TYR A 91 -1.39 6.33 -16.26
CA TYR A 91 -0.23 7.23 -16.17
C TYR A 91 1.07 6.47 -15.90
N ILE A 92 1.04 5.48 -15.01
CA ILE A 92 2.20 4.64 -14.71
C ILE A 92 2.61 3.85 -15.96
N SER A 93 1.68 3.12 -16.57
CA SER A 93 1.97 2.29 -17.76
C SER A 93 2.35 3.14 -18.97
N GLY A 94 1.75 4.31 -19.13
CA GLY A 94 2.04 5.25 -20.21
C GLY A 94 3.46 5.83 -20.13
N GLU A 95 3.94 6.17 -18.92
CA GLU A 95 5.32 6.62 -18.73
C GLU A 95 6.34 5.51 -19.06
N PHE A 96 6.06 4.27 -18.64
CA PHE A 96 6.90 3.12 -18.99
C PHE A 96 6.88 2.83 -20.49
N ALA A 97 5.71 2.87 -21.13
CA ALA A 97 5.57 2.65 -22.57
C ALA A 97 6.29 3.72 -23.41
N TYR A 98 6.18 4.99 -23.02
CA TYR A 98 6.91 6.09 -23.68
C TYR A 98 8.42 5.93 -23.54
N LYS A 99 8.93 5.69 -22.32
CA LYS A 99 10.38 5.50 -22.08
C LYS A 99 10.93 4.28 -22.83
N ASN A 100 10.20 3.17 -22.84
CA ASN A 100 10.62 1.97 -23.58
C ASN A 100 10.62 2.19 -25.09
N SER A 101 9.64 2.93 -25.62
CA SER A 101 9.57 3.23 -27.05
C SER A 101 10.71 4.15 -27.48
N THR A 102 11.00 5.21 -26.72
CA THR A 102 12.13 6.11 -27.02
C THR A 102 13.49 5.42 -26.91
N THR A 103 13.67 4.54 -25.91
CA THR A 103 14.92 3.78 -25.76
C THR A 103 15.08 2.66 -26.78
N ALA A 104 13.99 2.04 -27.24
CA ALA A 104 14.02 1.09 -28.34
C ALA A 104 14.36 1.78 -29.66
N LEU A 105 13.70 2.91 -29.97
CA LEU A 105 13.97 3.70 -31.17
C LEU A 105 15.41 4.23 -31.20
N SER A 106 15.96 4.69 -30.06
CA SER A 106 17.35 5.15 -30.01
C SER A 106 18.35 4.02 -30.21
N LYS A 107 18.08 2.82 -29.67
CA LYS A 107 18.90 1.63 -29.89
C LYS A 107 18.87 1.17 -31.35
N GLU A 108 17.70 1.13 -31.97
CA GLU A 108 17.57 0.77 -33.39
C GLU A 108 18.27 1.77 -34.30
N ALA A 109 18.12 3.08 -34.05
CA ALA A 109 18.82 4.11 -34.81
C ALA A 109 20.35 4.02 -34.65
N MET A 110 20.84 3.73 -33.44
CA MET A 110 22.28 3.51 -33.20
C MET A 110 22.80 2.25 -33.88
N ALA A 111 22.03 1.15 -33.87
CA ALA A 111 22.39 -0.10 -34.54
C ALA A 111 22.48 0.09 -36.07
N LEU A 112 21.49 0.75 -36.67
CA LEU A 112 21.50 1.07 -38.11
C LEU A 112 22.68 1.99 -38.49
N THR A 113 23.00 2.96 -37.64
CA THR A 113 24.14 3.86 -37.86
C THR A 113 25.47 3.11 -37.73
N ALA A 114 25.57 2.19 -36.76
CA ALA A 114 26.76 1.36 -36.56
C ALA A 114 26.97 0.38 -37.73
N ASP A 115 25.91 -0.25 -38.22
CA ASP A 115 25.94 -1.12 -39.39
C ASP A 115 26.31 -0.34 -40.65
N GLY A 116 25.73 0.86 -40.85
CA GLY A 116 26.09 1.76 -41.94
C GLY A 116 27.57 2.13 -41.92
N LEU A 117 28.11 2.50 -40.75
CA LEU A 117 29.52 2.85 -40.60
C LEU A 117 30.43 1.63 -40.87
N ARG A 118 30.06 0.44 -40.40
CA ARG A 118 30.78 -0.83 -40.68
C ARG A 118 30.83 -1.12 -42.18
N ILE A 119 29.71 -0.98 -42.88
CA ILE A 119 29.65 -1.22 -44.33
C ILE A 119 30.53 -0.21 -45.06
N THR A 120 30.50 1.07 -44.66
CA THR A 120 31.37 2.08 -45.28
C THR A 120 32.86 1.82 -45.02
N SER A 121 33.24 1.37 -43.81
CA SER A 121 34.64 1.10 -43.50
C SER A 121 35.16 -0.14 -44.23
N GLU A 122 34.35 -1.19 -44.34
CA GLU A 122 34.67 -2.38 -45.14
C GLU A 122 34.78 -2.04 -46.64
N ALA A 123 33.88 -1.21 -47.17
CA ALA A 123 33.93 -0.75 -48.56
C ALA A 123 35.19 0.09 -48.84
N ILE A 124 35.54 1.04 -47.97
CA ILE A 124 36.75 1.85 -48.09
C ILE A 124 38.00 0.97 -48.05
N ALA A 125 38.09 0.03 -47.10
CA ALA A 125 39.23 -0.88 -47.02
C ALA A 125 39.38 -1.71 -48.31
N SER A 126 38.28 -2.23 -48.85
CA SER A 126 38.29 -3.03 -50.08
C SER A 126 38.76 -2.24 -51.32
N ALA A 127 38.50 -0.94 -51.39
CA ALA A 127 38.93 -0.08 -52.49
C ALA A 127 40.35 0.48 -52.31
N VAL A 128 40.77 0.73 -51.07
CA VAL A 128 42.07 1.34 -50.74
C VAL A 128 43.21 0.31 -50.78
N ILE A 129 42.98 -0.93 -50.34
CA ILE A 129 44.02 -1.99 -50.36
C ILE A 129 44.58 -2.27 -51.76
N PRO A 130 43.76 -2.46 -52.82
CA PRO A 130 44.30 -2.72 -54.16
C PRO A 130 44.99 -1.50 -54.76
N THR A 131 44.48 -0.29 -54.50
CA THR A 131 45.08 0.95 -55.03
C THR A 131 46.43 1.25 -54.39
N LEU A 132 46.57 1.04 -53.07
CA LEU A 132 47.88 1.16 -52.42
C LEU A 132 48.89 0.14 -52.93
N ARG A 133 48.49 -1.11 -53.17
CA ARG A 133 49.39 -2.13 -53.73
C ARG A 133 49.89 -1.80 -55.14
N VAL A 134 49.02 -1.24 -55.98
CA VAL A 134 49.42 -0.79 -57.33
C VAL A 134 50.38 0.38 -57.26
N VAL A 135 50.12 1.35 -56.37
CA VAL A 135 51.01 2.51 -56.16
C VAL A 135 52.38 2.06 -55.63
N GLU A 136 52.40 1.11 -54.70
CA GLU A 136 53.64 0.62 -54.10
C GLU A 136 54.46 -0.19 -55.12
N SER A 137 53.79 -1.02 -55.93
CA SER A 137 54.42 -1.73 -57.05
C SER A 137 55.00 -0.77 -58.10
N ALA A 138 54.27 0.28 -58.47
CA ALA A 138 54.77 1.32 -59.36
C ALA A 138 56.00 2.04 -58.76
N ARG A 139 55.99 2.30 -57.45
CA ARG A 139 57.12 2.92 -56.74
C ARG A 139 58.37 2.04 -56.74
N GLU A 140 58.22 0.73 -56.63
CA GLU A 140 59.35 -0.22 -56.69
C GLU A 140 59.95 -0.29 -58.10
N THR A 141 59.11 -0.32 -59.14
CA THR A 141 59.61 -0.31 -60.53
C THR A 141 60.39 0.95 -60.90
N LEU A 142 60.07 2.10 -60.27
CA LEU A 142 60.79 3.35 -60.47
C LEU A 142 62.13 3.43 -59.71
N ARG A 143 62.36 2.56 -58.71
CA ARG A 143 63.62 2.50 -57.96
C ARG A 143 64.65 1.55 -58.59
N GLU A 144 64.22 0.67 -59.49
CA GLU A 144 65.06 -0.28 -60.24
C GLU A 144 65.62 0.32 -61.55
N LEU A 145 65.38 1.62 -61.80
CA LEU A 145 65.80 2.39 -62.98
C LEU A 145 66.87 3.43 -62.59
#